data_AF-A0A031GEF7-F1
#
_entry.id   AF-A0A031GEF7-F1
#
_cell.length_a   1.000
_cell.length_b   1.000
_cell.length_c   1.000
_cell.angle_alpha   90.00
_cell.angle_beta   90.00
_cell.angle_gamma   90.00
#
_symmetry.space_group_name_H-M   'P 1'
#
loop_
_entity.id
_entity.type
_entity.pdbx_description
1 polymer ?
#
loop_
_entity_poly.entity_id
_entity_poly.type
_entity_poly.pdbx_seq_one_letter_code
_entity_poly.pdbx_strand_id
1 'polypeptide(L)'
;MNQFLFFGGLAWLFSSPAFAAPTDAYTQRDVMQCGGVEVVLVSSCRSVTVDDAETHVIPVCSDQTINIGSKVLRRDISKVSQLTSDGAKTKMLSNVVVAMDCVEGTQGSLVSIGGYGGCGACAEWHGYYSTAGLLEQYSFDNNQRSFGSKGSREELIKAYGVTKRQLMSESPAVKRIVYGQP
;
A
#
# COMPACT_ATOMS: atom_id res chain seq x y z
N MET A 1 72.17 -6.31 -18.25
CA MET A 1 71.64 -6.17 -16.88
C MET A 1 70.19 -5.73 -16.98
N ASN A 2 69.31 -6.48 -16.31
CA ASN A 2 67.85 -6.33 -16.25
C ASN A 2 67.38 -4.91 -15.94
N GLN A 3 66.22 -4.53 -16.49
CA GLN A 3 65.13 -3.94 -15.70
C GLN A 3 63.80 -4.07 -16.45
N PHE A 4 63.01 -5.07 -16.05
CA PHE A 4 61.58 -5.15 -16.30
C PHE A 4 60.89 -4.13 -15.40
N LEU A 5 60.15 -3.18 -15.97
CA LEU A 5 59.19 -2.36 -15.22
C LEU A 5 57.79 -2.91 -15.48
N PHE A 6 57.31 -3.69 -14.50
CA PHE A 6 55.90 -3.98 -14.31
C PHE A 6 55.17 -2.67 -13.97
N PHE A 7 54.27 -2.21 -14.85
CA PHE A 7 53.19 -1.31 -14.45
C PHE A 7 51.93 -2.15 -14.28
N GLY A 8 51.74 -2.64 -13.05
CA GLY A 8 50.52 -3.27 -12.60
C GLY A 8 49.38 -2.25 -12.53
N GLY A 9 48.19 -2.68 -12.95
CA GLY A 9 46.99 -1.88 -12.96
C GLY A 9 46.52 -1.52 -11.55
N LEU A 10 46.03 -0.28 -11.40
CA LEU A 10 45.11 0.07 -10.34
C LEU A 10 43.69 0.04 -10.92
N ALA A 11 43.04 -1.12 -10.83
CA ALA A 11 41.59 -1.17 -10.93
C ALA A 11 41.01 -0.62 -9.63
N TRP A 12 40.65 0.67 -9.62
CA TRP A 12 39.80 1.24 -8.57
C TRP A 12 38.42 0.60 -8.69
N LEU A 13 38.22 -0.48 -7.94
CA LEU A 13 36.90 -1.03 -7.67
C LEU A 13 36.15 0.00 -6.84
N PHE A 14 35.34 0.84 -7.51
CA PHE A 14 34.30 1.61 -6.86
C PHE A 14 33.32 0.62 -6.21
N SER A 15 33.56 0.30 -4.95
CA SER A 15 32.57 -0.34 -4.09
C SER A 15 31.43 0.66 -3.89
N SER A 16 30.38 0.53 -4.71
CA SER A 16 29.12 1.20 -4.45
C SER A 16 28.70 0.89 -3.01
N PRO A 17 28.38 1.89 -2.17
CA PRO A 17 27.88 1.62 -0.83
C PRO A 17 26.57 0.83 -0.98
N ALA A 18 26.61 -0.45 -0.60
CA ALA A 18 25.41 -1.23 -0.42
C ALA A 18 24.63 -0.59 0.73
N PHE A 19 23.55 0.13 0.42
CA PHE A 19 22.63 0.60 1.43
C PHE A 19 22.02 -0.64 2.09
N ALA A 20 22.54 -1.00 3.27
CA ALA A 20 21.98 -2.07 4.07
C ALA A 20 20.53 -1.73 4.42
N ALA A 21 19.63 -2.69 4.23
CA ALA A 21 18.26 -2.54 4.71
C ALA A 21 18.28 -2.31 6.24
N PRO A 22 17.37 -1.48 6.79
CA PRO A 22 17.25 -1.32 8.23
C PRO A 22 17.10 -2.67 8.93
N THR A 23 17.73 -2.85 10.09
CA THR A 23 17.70 -4.12 10.86
C THR A 23 16.30 -4.50 11.32
N ASP A 24 15.38 -3.55 11.33
CA ASP A 24 13.98 -3.68 11.74
C ASP A 24 13.01 -3.78 10.54
N ALA A 25 13.53 -3.95 9.33
CA ALA A 25 12.71 -4.14 8.14
C ALA A 25 12.04 -5.53 8.14
N TYR A 26 10.75 -5.57 7.79
CA TYR A 26 9.99 -6.80 7.63
C TYR A 26 9.04 -6.75 6.42
N THR A 27 8.63 -7.93 5.97
CA THR A 27 7.57 -8.07 4.97
C THR A 27 6.33 -8.63 5.64
N GLN A 28 5.21 -7.95 5.45
CA GLN A 28 3.90 -8.37 5.92
C GLN A 28 3.05 -8.86 4.74
N ARG A 29 2.36 -9.98 4.95
CA ARG A 29 1.48 -10.59 3.95
C ARG A 29 0.09 -10.81 4.54
N ASP A 30 -0.89 -10.12 3.98
CA ASP A 30 -2.29 -10.19 4.38
C ASP A 30 -3.13 -10.77 3.26
N VAL A 31 -4.00 -11.72 3.61
CA VAL A 31 -4.85 -12.43 2.65
C VAL A 31 -6.31 -12.33 3.03
N MET A 32 -7.16 -12.16 2.02
CA MET A 32 -8.61 -12.34 2.11
C MET A 32 -9.14 -13.00 0.82
N GLN A 33 -10.39 -13.48 0.86
CA GLN A 33 -11.10 -14.01 -0.31
C GLN A 33 -12.17 -13.02 -0.72
N CYS A 34 -12.40 -12.86 -2.03
CA CYS A 34 -13.51 -12.07 -2.53
C CYS A 34 -14.02 -12.57 -3.87
N GLY A 35 -15.31 -12.90 -3.97
CA GLY A 35 -15.91 -13.36 -5.24
C GLY A 35 -15.18 -14.54 -5.89
N GLY A 36 -14.63 -15.45 -5.06
CA GLY A 36 -13.88 -16.62 -5.52
C GLY A 36 -12.42 -16.38 -5.92
N VAL A 37 -11.87 -15.17 -5.72
CA VAL A 37 -10.45 -14.88 -5.94
C VAL A 37 -9.72 -14.54 -4.64
N GLU A 38 -8.44 -14.94 -4.57
CA GLU A 38 -7.54 -14.52 -3.50
C GLU A 38 -7.11 -13.07 -3.73
N VAL A 39 -7.17 -12.28 -2.65
CA VAL A 39 -6.62 -10.93 -2.58
C VAL A 39 -5.46 -10.95 -1.58
N VAL A 40 -4.28 -10.51 -2.02
CA VAL A 40 -3.06 -10.52 -1.21
C VAL A 40 -2.47 -9.11 -1.15
N LEU A 41 -2.36 -8.55 0.04
CA LEU A 41 -1.55 -7.37 0.29
C LEU A 41 -0.16 -7.82 0.76
N VAL A 42 0.89 -7.32 0.11
CA VAL A 42 2.27 -7.49 0.55
C VAL A 42 2.85 -6.12 0.83
N SER A 43 3.30 -5.90 2.06
CA SER A 43 3.81 -4.61 2.55
C SER A 43 5.24 -4.78 3.02
N SER A 44 6.16 -3.93 2.55
CA SER A 44 7.55 -3.87 3.03
C SER A 44 7.70 -2.72 4.00
N CYS A 45 7.80 -3.00 5.30
CA CYS A 45 7.69 -2.01 6.37
C CYS A 45 8.84 -2.12 7.37
N ARG A 46 8.88 -1.15 8.29
CA ARG A 46 9.78 -1.13 9.46
C ARG A 46 8.97 -1.35 10.73
N SER A 47 9.59 -1.89 11.79
CA SER A 47 8.91 -2.09 13.09
C SER A 47 8.78 -0.81 13.91
N VAL A 48 9.18 0.33 13.35
CA VAL A 48 8.90 1.66 13.87
C VAL A 48 7.62 2.24 13.28
N THR A 49 7.06 3.21 13.99
CA THR A 49 5.90 3.97 13.56
C THR A 49 6.34 5.39 13.24
N VAL A 50 5.48 6.16 12.56
CA VAL A 50 5.66 7.61 12.55
C VAL A 50 5.64 8.08 14.00
N ASP A 51 6.60 8.93 14.35
CA ASP A 51 6.65 9.64 15.62
C ASP A 51 5.60 10.74 15.55
N ASP A 52 4.41 10.48 16.09
CA ASP A 52 3.36 11.49 16.08
C ASP A 52 2.62 11.59 17.40
N ALA A 53 2.24 12.82 17.75
CA ALA A 53 1.39 13.17 18.88
C ALA A 53 -0.12 12.97 18.54
N GLU A 54 -0.41 12.12 17.55
CA GLU A 54 -1.73 11.91 16.94
C GLU A 54 -2.52 10.72 17.51
N THR A 55 -3.80 10.67 17.15
CA THR A 55 -4.79 9.68 17.61
C THR A 55 -4.65 8.28 17.01
N HIS A 56 -3.83 8.09 15.97
CA HIS A 56 -3.67 6.79 15.28
C HIS A 56 -2.20 6.45 15.04
N VAL A 57 -1.84 5.18 15.24
CA VAL A 57 -0.49 4.67 14.98
C VAL A 57 -0.29 4.47 13.49
N ILE A 58 0.61 5.26 12.87
CA ILE A 58 0.88 5.18 11.43
C ILE A 58 2.09 4.27 11.17
N PRO A 59 1.94 3.16 10.41
CA PRO A 59 3.04 2.26 10.08
C PRO A 59 3.99 2.85 9.04
N VAL A 60 5.28 2.55 9.17
CA VAL A 60 6.33 3.02 8.25
C VAL A 60 6.57 1.97 7.16
N CYS A 61 5.85 2.09 6.05
CA CYS A 61 5.98 1.19 4.90
C CYS A 61 6.66 1.88 3.71
N SER A 62 7.59 1.18 3.07
CA SER A 62 8.38 1.68 1.93
C SER A 62 7.83 1.24 0.57
N ASP A 63 7.04 0.16 0.57
CA ASP A 63 6.42 -0.42 -0.62
C ASP A 63 5.18 -1.24 -0.26
N GLN A 64 4.19 -1.28 -1.16
CA GLN A 64 3.00 -2.11 -1.06
C GLN A 64 2.56 -2.60 -2.45
N THR A 65 2.25 -3.88 -2.54
CA THR A 65 1.63 -4.49 -3.71
C THR A 65 0.35 -5.20 -3.32
N ILE A 66 -0.69 -5.06 -4.14
CA ILE A 66 -1.97 -5.74 -3.96
C ILE A 66 -2.14 -6.70 -5.13
N ASN A 67 -2.27 -7.99 -4.86
CA ASN A 67 -2.60 -8.99 -5.87
C ASN A 67 -4.08 -9.28 -5.79
N ILE A 68 -4.80 -9.17 -6.91
CA ILE A 68 -6.20 -9.54 -7.03
C ILE A 68 -6.30 -10.57 -8.14
N GLY A 69 -6.52 -11.84 -7.78
CA GLY A 69 -6.42 -12.94 -8.73
C GLY A 69 -5.05 -12.98 -9.40
N SER A 70 -4.99 -12.93 -10.73
CA SER A 70 -3.74 -12.94 -11.50
C SER A 70 -3.09 -11.56 -11.67
N LYS A 71 -3.70 -10.48 -11.17
CA LYS A 71 -3.22 -9.11 -11.41
C LYS A 71 -2.49 -8.56 -10.20
N VAL A 72 -1.24 -8.16 -10.41
CA VAL A 72 -0.43 -7.43 -9.43
C VAL A 72 -0.64 -5.94 -9.63
N LEU A 73 -1.12 -5.27 -8.59
CA LEU A 73 -1.37 -3.84 -8.54
C LEU A 73 -0.30 -3.19 -7.67
N ARG A 74 0.61 -2.47 -8.30
CA ARG A 74 1.52 -1.56 -7.63
C ARG A 74 0.97 -0.15 -7.81
N ARG A 75 0.49 0.44 -6.72
CA ARG A 75 -0.05 1.80 -6.75
C ARG A 75 1.11 2.79 -6.91
N ASP A 76 0.95 3.78 -7.77
CA ASP A 76 1.89 4.91 -7.86
C ASP A 76 1.60 5.85 -6.68
N ILE A 77 2.31 5.62 -5.58
CA ILE A 77 2.15 6.35 -4.31
C ILE A 77 3.44 7.15 -4.09
N SER A 78 3.29 8.46 -3.89
CA SER A 78 4.42 9.34 -3.57
C SER A 78 5.08 8.91 -2.25
N LYS A 79 6.35 9.26 -2.05
CA LYS A 79 7.04 9.02 -0.77
C LYS A 79 7.20 10.32 -0.01
N VAL A 80 7.02 10.25 1.30
CA VAL A 80 7.21 11.36 2.26
C VAL A 80 8.29 10.98 3.27
N SER A 81 9.01 11.98 3.79
CA SER A 81 9.99 11.76 4.85
C SER A 81 9.36 12.12 6.19
N GLN A 82 9.27 11.16 7.10
CA GLN A 82 8.65 11.34 8.41
C GLN A 82 9.65 11.06 9.53
N LEU A 83 9.49 11.74 10.67
CA LEU A 83 10.17 11.37 11.90
C LEU A 83 9.56 10.05 12.40
N THR A 84 10.39 9.11 12.82
CA THR A 84 9.96 7.79 13.29
C THR A 84 10.24 7.63 14.77
N SER A 85 9.55 6.69 15.44
CA SER A 85 9.61 6.52 16.90
C SER A 85 11.01 6.18 17.46
N ASP A 86 11.95 5.81 16.60
CA ASP A 86 13.38 5.65 16.88
C ASP A 86 14.19 6.97 16.76
N GLY A 87 13.54 8.10 16.50
CA GLY A 87 14.13 9.41 16.29
C GLY A 87 14.73 9.63 14.89
N ALA A 88 14.63 8.66 13.97
CA ALA A 88 15.17 8.78 12.63
C ALA A 88 14.19 9.49 11.67
N LYS A 89 14.70 10.08 10.58
CA LYS A 89 13.86 10.52 9.46
C LYS A 89 13.85 9.45 8.37
N THR A 90 12.70 8.83 8.14
CA THR A 90 12.55 7.72 7.20
C THR A 90 11.66 8.12 6.02
N LYS A 91 12.08 7.78 4.79
CA LYS A 91 11.22 7.87 3.61
C LYS A 91 10.24 6.70 3.57
N MET A 92 8.96 6.98 3.52
CA MET A 92 7.87 6.00 3.48
C MET A 92 6.83 6.37 2.42
N LEU A 93 5.91 5.46 2.11
CA LEU A 93 4.75 5.74 1.28
C LEU A 93 3.88 6.82 1.92
N SER A 94 3.37 7.74 1.09
CA SER A 94 2.47 8.81 1.52
C SER A 94 1.08 8.31 1.89
N ASN A 95 0.70 7.10 1.46
CA ASN A 95 -0.52 6.41 1.86
C ASN A 95 -0.20 4.93 2.09
N VAL A 96 -0.69 4.37 3.20
CA VAL A 96 -0.52 2.96 3.56
C VAL A 96 -1.87 2.30 3.69
N VAL A 97 -2.06 1.16 3.04
CA VAL A 97 -3.28 0.34 3.15
C VAL A 97 -3.43 -0.17 4.57
N VAL A 98 -4.58 0.06 5.21
CA VAL A 98 -4.89 -0.41 6.58
C VAL A 98 -6.14 -1.26 6.67
N ALA A 99 -6.91 -1.36 5.59
CA ALA A 99 -8.09 -2.19 5.52
C ALA A 99 -8.26 -2.78 4.13
N MET A 100 -8.73 -4.02 4.08
CA MET A 100 -9.26 -4.64 2.87
C MET A 100 -10.62 -5.26 3.17
N ASP A 101 -11.54 -5.25 2.23
CA ASP A 101 -12.88 -5.81 2.40
C ASP A 101 -13.43 -6.38 1.10
N CYS A 102 -14.32 -7.36 1.20
CA CYS A 102 -15.08 -7.87 0.08
C CYS A 102 -16.52 -7.37 0.15
N VAL A 103 -16.88 -6.50 -0.79
CA VAL A 103 -18.24 -6.01 -0.92
C VAL A 103 -19.01 -6.92 -1.86
N GLU A 104 -19.84 -7.78 -1.28
CA GLU A 104 -20.68 -8.70 -2.04
C GLU A 104 -21.94 -8.00 -2.57
N GLY A 105 -22.07 -7.97 -3.89
CA GLY A 105 -23.27 -7.51 -4.58
C GLY A 105 -24.00 -8.66 -5.27
N THR A 106 -25.22 -8.38 -5.73
CA THR A 106 -26.07 -9.39 -6.37
C THR A 106 -25.61 -9.79 -7.78
N GLN A 107 -24.76 -8.98 -8.42
CA GLN A 107 -24.24 -9.22 -9.78
C GLN A 107 -22.73 -9.47 -9.81
N GLY A 108 -22.05 -9.30 -8.68
CA GLY A 108 -20.62 -9.54 -8.55
C GLY A 108 -20.07 -8.95 -7.25
N SER A 109 -18.81 -9.26 -6.97
CA SER A 109 -18.11 -8.75 -5.79
C SER A 109 -17.10 -7.67 -6.16
N LEU A 110 -16.87 -6.75 -5.22
CA LEU A 110 -15.84 -5.73 -5.30
C LEU A 110 -14.83 -5.91 -4.17
N VAL A 111 -13.55 -5.75 -4.49
CA VAL A 111 -12.50 -5.63 -3.48
C VAL A 111 -12.41 -4.16 -3.09
N SER A 112 -12.70 -3.85 -1.83
CA SER A 112 -12.52 -2.53 -1.24
C SER A 112 -11.18 -2.48 -0.51
N ILE A 113 -10.43 -1.40 -0.69
CA ILE A 113 -9.13 -1.19 -0.04
C ILE A 113 -9.10 0.22 0.53
N GLY A 114 -8.86 0.31 1.83
CA GLY A 114 -8.76 1.56 2.59
C GLY A 114 -7.35 1.81 3.11
N GLY A 115 -6.93 3.06 3.20
CA GLY A 115 -5.59 3.41 3.70
C GLY A 115 -5.48 4.84 4.23
N TYR A 116 -4.58 5.06 5.19
CA TYR A 116 -4.29 6.39 5.74
C TYR A 116 -3.16 7.07 4.97
N GLY A 117 -3.32 8.37 4.71
CA GLY A 117 -2.23 9.23 4.27
C GLY A 117 -1.36 9.72 5.43
N GLY A 118 -0.05 9.80 5.26
CA GLY A 118 0.86 10.38 6.26
C GLY A 118 0.56 11.86 6.54
N CYS A 119 0.96 12.35 7.72
CA CYS A 119 0.63 13.68 8.22
C CYS A 119 0.96 14.79 7.20
N GLY A 120 -0.07 15.57 6.84
CA GLY A 120 -0.09 16.50 5.70
C GLY A 120 -1.15 16.14 4.63
N ALA A 121 -1.66 14.91 4.63
CA ALA A 121 -2.79 14.48 3.82
C ALA A 121 -3.54 13.31 4.50
N CYS A 122 -4.10 13.56 5.68
CA CYS A 122 -4.95 12.61 6.45
C CYS A 122 -6.26 12.25 5.74
N ALA A 123 -6.33 12.40 4.42
CA ALA A 123 -7.42 11.90 3.63
C ALA A 123 -7.34 10.37 3.59
N GLU A 124 -8.36 9.73 4.13
CA GLU A 124 -8.52 8.29 3.97
C GLU A 124 -8.72 8.01 2.47
N TRP A 125 -7.81 7.24 1.90
CA TRP A 125 -7.97 6.78 0.53
C TRP A 125 -8.81 5.51 0.54
N HIS A 126 -9.78 5.43 -0.36
CA HIS A 126 -10.62 4.25 -0.57
C HIS A 126 -10.63 3.90 -2.05
N GLY A 127 -10.33 2.65 -2.39
CA GLY A 127 -10.36 2.13 -3.75
C GLY A 127 -11.25 0.90 -3.87
N TYR A 128 -12.08 0.86 -4.92
CA TYR A 128 -12.92 -0.27 -5.31
C TYR A 128 -12.37 -0.91 -6.58
N TYR A 129 -12.10 -2.20 -6.51
CA TYR A 129 -11.56 -2.98 -7.60
C TYR A 129 -12.50 -4.13 -7.95
N SER A 130 -12.59 -4.46 -9.23
CA SER A 130 -13.18 -5.74 -9.66
C SER A 130 -12.34 -6.92 -9.19
N THR A 131 -12.92 -8.13 -9.18
CA THR A 131 -12.17 -9.39 -8.94
C THR A 131 -11.13 -9.71 -10.02
N ALA A 132 -11.14 -8.99 -11.15
CA ALA A 132 -10.08 -9.01 -12.16
C ALA A 132 -8.97 -7.97 -11.88
N GLY A 133 -9.04 -7.24 -10.77
CA GLY A 133 -8.08 -6.21 -10.37
C GLY A 133 -8.14 -4.92 -11.20
N LEU A 134 -9.24 -4.67 -11.93
CA LEU A 134 -9.48 -3.37 -12.54
C LEU A 134 -9.95 -2.38 -11.48
N LEU A 135 -9.32 -1.19 -11.40
CA LEU A 135 -9.74 -0.11 -10.52
C LEU A 135 -11.01 0.53 -11.06
N GLU A 136 -12.13 0.27 -10.39
CA GLU A 136 -13.44 0.73 -10.84
C GLU A 136 -13.75 2.14 -10.32
N GLN A 137 -13.34 2.45 -9.08
CA GLN A 137 -13.48 3.77 -8.47
C GLN A 137 -12.44 3.95 -7.37
N TYR A 138 -11.99 5.18 -7.11
CA TYR A 138 -11.41 5.55 -5.82
C TYR A 138 -11.88 6.93 -5.36
N SER A 139 -11.69 7.21 -4.06
CA SER A 139 -11.93 8.50 -3.43
C SER A 139 -10.86 8.82 -2.39
N PHE A 140 -10.66 10.10 -2.12
CA PHE A 140 -9.86 10.62 -1.00
C PHE A 140 -10.79 11.40 -0.07
N ASP A 141 -10.80 11.06 1.22
CA ASP A 141 -11.67 11.69 2.20
C ASP A 141 -11.17 13.11 2.50
N ASN A 142 -11.80 14.11 1.89
CA ASN A 142 -11.68 15.58 2.05
C ASN A 142 -12.07 16.30 0.76
N ASN A 143 -12.11 15.61 -0.38
CA ASN A 143 -12.65 16.09 -1.64
C ASN A 143 -13.06 14.86 -2.44
N GLN A 144 -14.37 14.59 -2.56
CA GLN A 144 -14.92 13.50 -3.37
C GLN A 144 -14.54 13.68 -4.85
N ARG A 145 -13.32 13.32 -5.22
CA ARG A 145 -12.90 13.19 -6.60
C ARG A 145 -12.91 11.71 -6.93
N SER A 146 -13.99 11.29 -7.59
CA SER A 146 -14.12 9.96 -8.20
C SER A 146 -13.25 9.95 -9.45
N PHE A 147 -12.24 9.09 -9.48
CA PHE A 147 -11.57 8.74 -10.73
C PHE A 147 -11.46 7.21 -10.79
N GLY A 148 -11.76 6.64 -11.95
CA GLY A 148 -11.86 5.19 -12.15
C GLY A 148 -12.45 4.90 -13.52
N SER A 149 -12.45 3.64 -13.96
CA SER A 149 -13.12 3.24 -15.22
C SER A 149 -14.63 3.39 -15.18
N LYS A 150 -15.22 3.38 -13.97
CA LYS A 150 -16.63 3.69 -13.73
C LYS A 150 -16.68 5.02 -12.98
N GLY A 151 -17.28 6.02 -13.61
CA GLY A 151 -17.20 7.43 -13.25
C GLY A 151 -17.97 7.77 -11.97
N SER A 152 -18.96 6.96 -11.56
CA SER A 152 -19.78 7.24 -10.37
C SER A 152 -20.13 6.04 -9.50
N ARG A 153 -20.57 6.34 -8.28
CA ARG A 153 -21.06 5.34 -7.30
C ARG A 153 -22.29 4.60 -7.83
N GLU A 154 -23.16 5.29 -8.57
CA GLU A 154 -24.37 4.74 -9.17
C GLU A 154 -24.04 3.69 -10.24
N GLU A 155 -22.97 3.91 -11.01
CA GLU A 155 -22.50 2.93 -12.00
C GLU A 155 -21.97 1.66 -11.33
N LEU A 156 -21.29 1.78 -10.18
CA LEU A 156 -20.86 0.64 -9.37
C LEU A 156 -22.04 -0.15 -8.80
N ILE A 157 -23.02 0.55 -8.21
CA ILE A 157 -24.27 -0.04 -7.72
C ILE A 157 -24.94 -0.84 -8.83
N LYS A 158 -25.06 -0.25 -10.02
CA LYS A 158 -25.71 -0.90 -11.17
C LYS A 158 -24.91 -2.09 -11.70
N ALA A 159 -23.58 -1.98 -11.77
CA ALA A 159 -22.74 -3.02 -12.39
C ALA A 159 -22.47 -4.23 -11.49
N TYR A 160 -22.46 -4.03 -10.17
CA TYR A 160 -22.15 -5.09 -9.21
C TYR A 160 -23.35 -5.49 -8.35
N GLY A 161 -24.45 -4.73 -8.40
CA GLY A 161 -25.62 -4.99 -7.57
C GLY A 161 -25.36 -4.78 -6.08
N VAL A 162 -24.43 -3.89 -5.74
CA VAL A 162 -24.11 -3.45 -4.38
C VAL A 162 -25.02 -2.29 -3.97
N THR A 163 -25.20 -2.06 -2.68
CA THR A 163 -26.02 -0.96 -2.17
C THR A 163 -25.18 0.26 -1.80
N LYS A 164 -25.82 1.44 -1.79
CA LYS A 164 -25.18 2.67 -1.28
C LYS A 164 -24.64 2.49 0.14
N ARG A 165 -25.37 1.77 1.01
CA ARG A 165 -24.96 1.49 2.37
C ARG A 165 -23.66 0.69 2.39
N GLN A 166 -23.57 -0.40 1.62
CA GLN A 166 -22.36 -1.21 1.51
C GLN A 166 -21.13 -0.43 1.02
N LEU A 167 -21.32 0.62 0.22
CA LEU A 167 -20.22 1.48 -0.24
C LEU A 167 -19.87 2.62 0.73
N MET A 168 -20.69 2.87 1.75
CA MET A 168 -20.52 3.99 2.69
C MET A 168 -20.18 3.55 4.11
N SER A 169 -20.62 2.37 4.50
CA SER A 169 -20.33 1.80 5.81
C SER A 169 -19.31 0.69 5.67
N GLU A 170 -18.39 0.64 6.61
CA GLU A 170 -17.50 -0.49 6.77
C GLU A 170 -18.30 -1.79 6.98
N SER A 171 -17.92 -2.83 6.25
CA SER A 171 -18.52 -4.15 6.36
C SER A 171 -18.13 -4.81 7.69
N PRO A 172 -19.01 -5.62 8.29
CA PRO A 172 -18.62 -6.50 9.40
C PRO A 172 -17.47 -7.46 9.06
N ALA A 173 -17.26 -7.76 7.78
CA ALA A 173 -16.23 -8.68 7.29
C ALA A 173 -14.91 -7.98 6.93
N VAL A 174 -14.79 -6.68 7.21
CA VAL A 174 -13.56 -5.92 6.94
C VAL A 174 -12.34 -6.57 7.60
N LYS A 175 -11.28 -6.76 6.82
CA LYS A 175 -9.98 -7.16 7.30
C LYS A 175 -9.17 -5.92 7.61
N ARG A 176 -9.08 -5.56 8.89
CA ARG A 176 -8.13 -4.54 9.34
C ARG A 176 -6.71 -5.11 9.39
N ILE A 177 -5.77 -4.35 8.86
CA ILE A 177 -4.37 -4.73 8.77
C ILE A 177 -3.65 -4.22 10.02
N VAL A 178 -3.05 -5.14 10.77
CA VAL A 178 -2.26 -4.81 11.97
C VAL A 178 -0.79 -4.82 11.57
N TYR A 179 -0.13 -3.67 11.67
CA TYR A 179 1.28 -3.50 11.36
C TYR A 179 2.13 -3.50 12.63
N GLY A 180 3.34 -4.04 12.54
CA GLY A 180 4.22 -4.31 13.67
C GLY A 180 4.30 -5.80 13.98
N GLN A 181 5.39 -6.25 14.63
CA GLN A 181 5.50 -7.66 15.00
C GLN A 181 4.43 -8.02 16.06
N PRO A 182 3.83 -9.23 15.99
CA PRO A 182 2.85 -9.70 16.95
C PRO A 182 3.39 -9.77 18.38
#